data_AF-A0A359KI89-F1
#
_entry.id   AF-A0A359KI89-F1
#
_cell.length_a   1.000
_cell.length_b   1.000
_cell.length_c   1.000
_cell.angle_alpha   90.00
_cell.angle_beta   90.00
_cell.angle_gamma   90.00
#
_symmetry.space_group_name_H-M   'P 1'
#
loop_
_entity.id
_entity.type
_entity.pdbx_description
1 polymer ?
#
loop_
_entity_poly.entity_id
_entity_poly.type
_entity_poly.pdbx_seq_one_letter_code
_entity_poly.pdbx_strand_id
1 'polypeptide(L)' 'DTMQYIKSPVSTVVMGMAASAGSLILTAGEAGQRIALPNARVMVHQPSGGFRGTASDIERHAEDIIATKR' A
#
# COMPACT_ATOMS: atom_id res chain seq x y z
N ASP A 1 -4.90 3.54 -7.57
CA ASP A 1 -5.37 4.41 -8.67
C ASP A 1 -6.61 3.90 -9.38
N THR A 2 -6.62 2.72 -10.00
CA THR A 2 -7.80 2.22 -10.74
C THR A 2 -9.09 2.24 -9.91
N MET A 3 -9.04 1.80 -8.64
CA MET A 3 -10.19 1.85 -7.73
C MET A 3 -10.75 3.27 -7.52
N GLN A 4 -9.89 4.30 -7.61
CA GLN A 4 -10.27 5.70 -7.47
C GLN A 4 -10.70 6.35 -8.79
N TYR A 5 -10.18 5.83 -9.91
CA TYR A 5 -10.45 6.35 -11.25
C TYR A 5 -11.85 5.97 -11.75
N ILE A 6 -12.31 4.75 -11.42
CA ILE A 6 -13.62 4.29 -11.85
C ILE A 6 -14.75 5.00 -11.09
N LYS A 7 -15.90 5.16 -11.73
CA LYS A 7 -17.08 5.80 -11.12
C LYS A 7 -17.78 4.91 -10.08
N SER A 8 -17.63 3.60 -10.19
CA SER A 8 -18.31 2.64 -9.33
C SER A 8 -17.67 2.62 -7.94
N PRO A 9 -18.44 2.68 -6.84
CA PRO A 9 -17.90 2.53 -5.50
C PRO A 9 -17.31 1.12 -5.34
N VAL A 10 -16.15 1.02 -4.68
CA VAL A 10 -15.44 -0.24 -4.49
C VAL A 10 -15.52 -0.67 -3.04
N SER A 11 -16.25 -1.75 -2.76
CA SER A 11 -16.19 -2.40 -1.45
C SER A 11 -14.94 -3.27 -1.35
N THR A 12 -14.32 -3.30 -0.17
CA THR A 12 -13.16 -4.16 0.09
C THR A 12 -13.44 -5.04 1.30
N VAL A 13 -13.03 -6.30 1.22
CA VAL A 13 -13.18 -7.27 2.30
C VAL A 13 -11.86 -7.98 2.50
N VAL A 14 -11.30 -7.91 3.71
CA VAL A 14 -10.15 -8.74 4.07
C VAL A 14 -10.59 -10.01 4.77
N MET A 15 -10.14 -11.13 4.21
CA MET A 15 -10.26 -12.47 4.78
C MET A 15 -8.85 -13.01 5.02
N GLY A 16 -8.54 -13.41 6.26
CA GLY A 16 -7.20 -13.88 6.62
C GLY A 16 -6.23 -12.72 6.84
N MET A 17 -5.68 -12.11 5.79
CA MET A 17 -4.67 -11.06 5.94
C MET A 17 -4.62 -10.05 4.79
N ALA A 18 -4.44 -8.77 5.14
CA ALA A 18 -4.04 -7.70 4.23
C ALA A 18 -2.72 -7.09 4.73
N ALA A 19 -1.62 -7.43 4.08
CA ALA A 19 -0.27 -7.04 4.49
C ALA A 19 0.41 -6.18 3.41
N SER A 20 1.22 -5.21 3.83
CA SER A 20 1.99 -4.36 2.92
C SER A 20 1.10 -3.64 1.89
N ALA A 21 1.38 -3.73 0.59
CA ALA A 21 0.51 -3.18 -0.44
C ALA A 21 -0.97 -3.66 -0.33
N GLY A 22 -1.21 -4.86 0.20
CA GLY A 22 -2.55 -5.37 0.44
C GLY A 22 -3.34 -4.53 1.46
N SER A 23 -2.70 -4.00 2.51
CA SER A 23 -3.38 -3.10 3.45
C SER A 23 -3.72 -1.76 2.79
N LEU A 24 -2.87 -1.27 1.89
CA LEU A 24 -3.16 -0.06 1.11
C LEU A 24 -4.40 -0.24 0.22
N ILE A 25 -4.48 -1.37 -0.49
CA ILE A 25 -5.64 -1.72 -1.32
C ILE A 25 -6.92 -1.85 -0.47
N LEU A 26 -6.84 -2.52 0.69
CA LEU A 26 -7.97 -2.60 1.63
C LEU A 26 -8.46 -1.20 2.04
N THR A 27 -7.54 -0.29 2.36
CA THR A 27 -7.93 1.07 2.76
C THR A 27 -8.44 1.94 1.63
N ALA A 28 -8.12 1.59 0.38
CA ALA A 28 -8.53 2.30 -0.83
C ALA A 28 -9.97 2.01 -1.28
N GLY A 29 -10.71 1.13 -0.59
CA GLY A 29 -12.15 0.99 -0.82
C GLY A 29 -12.95 2.24 -0.38
N GLU A 30 -14.19 2.33 -0.85
CA GLU A 30 -15.14 3.40 -0.51
C GLU A 30 -15.33 3.51 1.02
N ALA A 31 -15.45 4.74 1.53
CA ALA A 31 -15.61 4.97 2.95
C ALA A 31 -16.89 4.28 3.48
N GLY A 32 -16.78 3.57 4.61
CA GLY A 32 -17.88 2.77 5.15
C GLY A 32 -18.09 1.41 4.46
N GLN A 33 -17.38 1.11 3.36
CA GLN A 33 -17.46 -0.18 2.65
C GLN A 33 -16.15 -0.99 2.72
N ARG A 34 -15.34 -0.74 3.75
CA ARG A 34 -14.08 -1.43 4.01
C ARG A 34 -14.27 -2.36 5.20
N ILE A 35 -14.23 -3.67 4.95
CA ILE A 35 -14.66 -4.69 5.90
C ILE A 35 -13.47 -5.59 6.24
N ALA A 36 -13.31 -5.89 7.53
CA ALA A 36 -12.41 -6.92 8.02
C ALA A 36 -13.21 -8.00 8.73
N LEU A 37 -12.99 -9.27 8.37
CA LEU A 37 -13.59 -10.38 9.11
C LEU A 37 -12.98 -10.49 10.52
N PRO A 38 -13.67 -11.11 11.50
CA PRO A 38 -13.25 -11.09 12.91
C PRO A 38 -11.84 -11.61 13.20
N ASN A 39 -11.34 -12.54 12.38
CA ASN A 39 -10.01 -13.14 12.53
C ASN A 39 -8.98 -12.60 11.53
N ALA A 40 -9.34 -11.58 10.75
CA ALA A 40 -8.44 -10.98 9.78
C ALA A 40 -7.33 -10.18 10.46
N ARG A 41 -6.14 -10.15 9.86
CA ARG A 41 -5.01 -9.33 10.29
C ARG A 41 -4.68 -8.28 9.24
N VAL A 42 -4.43 -7.05 9.67
CA VAL A 42 -3.92 -5.98 8.81
C VAL A 42 -2.52 -5.64 9.29
N MET A 43 -1.56 -5.64 8.37
CA MET A 43 -0.17 -5.35 8.69
C MET A 43 0.36 -4.28 7.75
N VAL A 44 0.82 -3.18 8.35
CA VAL A 44 1.50 -2.09 7.67
C VAL A 44 2.98 -2.12 8.00
N HIS A 45 3.82 -1.83 7.01
CA HIS A 45 5.23 -1.58 7.22
C HIS A 45 5.74 -0.58 6.19
N GLN A 46 6.81 0.13 6.53
CA GLN A 46 7.46 1.05 5.59
C GLN A 46 7.97 0.29 4.34
N PRO A 47 8.04 0.96 3.17
CA PRO A 47 8.59 0.34 1.97
C PRO A 47 10.04 -0.10 2.19
N SER A 48 10.43 -1.17 1.52
CA SER A 48 11.79 -1.70 1.53
C SER A 48 12.35 -1.71 0.12
N GLY A 49 13.61 -1.33 -0.04
CA GLY A 49 14.32 -1.35 -1.32
C GLY A 49 15.81 -1.63 -1.10
N GLY A 50 16.44 -2.20 -2.13
CA GLY A 50 17.88 -2.39 -2.18
C GLY A 50 18.40 -1.77 -3.47
N PHE A 51 19.46 -0.98 -3.38
CA PHE A 51 20.00 -0.21 -4.50
C PHE A 51 21.49 -0.49 -4.66
N ARG A 52 21.98 -0.46 -5.90
CA ARG A 52 23.39 -0.60 -6.28
C ARG A 52 23.65 0.29 -7.49
N GLY A 53 24.83 0.89 -7.56
CA GLY A 53 25.19 1.79 -8.66
C GLY A 53 26.28 2.77 -8.24
N THR A 54 26.42 3.85 -9.00
CA THR A 54 27.28 4.96 -8.60
C THR A 54 26.74 5.64 -7.34
N ALA A 55 27.55 6.47 -6.67
CA ALA A 55 27.09 7.22 -5.51
C ALA A 55 25.84 8.05 -5.81
N SER A 56 25.78 8.68 -6.99
CA SER A 56 24.63 9.48 -7.42
C SER A 56 23.37 8.64 -7.64
N ASP A 57 23.50 7.43 -8.18
CA ASP A 57 22.34 6.53 -8.34
C ASP A 57 21.78 6.09 -6.99
N ILE A 58 22.67 5.77 -6.04
CA ILE A 58 22.27 5.36 -4.69
C ILE A 58 21.55 6.51 -3.98
N GLU A 59 22.08 7.74 -4.07
CA GLU A 59 21.47 8.93 -3.51
C GLU A 59 20.07 9.17 -4.07
N ARG A 60 19.92 9.14 -5.40
CA ARG A 60 18.62 9.36 -6.05
C ARG A 60 17.59 8.29 -5.67
N HIS A 61 18.00 7.02 -5.60
CA HIS A 61 17.11 5.96 -5.16
C HIS A 61 16.74 6.05 -3.67
N ALA A 62 17.67 6.53 -2.83
CA ALA A 62 17.38 6.81 -1.43
C ALA A 62 16.36 7.93 -1.28
N GLU A 63 16.43 8.99 -2.09
CA GLU A 63 15.43 10.06 -2.15
C GLU A 63 14.05 9.52 -2.56
N ASP A 64 13.98 8.68 -3.60
CA ASP A 64 12.73 8.09 -4.09
C ASP A 64 12.02 7.23 -3.02
N ILE A 65 12.75 6.39 -2.28
CA ILE A 65 12.13 5.56 -1.23
C ILE A 65 11.71 6.39 -0.02
N ILE A 66 12.44 7.47 0.29
CA ILE A 66 12.04 8.43 1.32
C ILE A 66 10.76 9.15 0.90
N ALA A 67 10.66 9.56 -0.36
CA ALA A 67 9.45 10.19 -0.91
C ALA A 67 8.26 9.22 -0.89
N THR A 68 8.48 7.94 -1.25
CA THR A 68 7.44 6.90 -1.25
C THR A 68 6.93 6.58 0.17
N LYS A 69 7.77 6.74 1.19
CA LYS A 69 7.41 6.47 2.60
C LYS A 69 6.51 7.58 3.20
N ARG A 70 6.57 8.81 2.68
CA ARG A 70 5.82 9.96 3.21
C ARG A 70 4.34 9.85 2.86
#